data_AF-A0A650CP90-F1
#
_entry.id   AF-A0A650CP90-F1
#
_cell.length_a   1.000
_cell.length_b   1.000
_cell.length_c   1.000
_cell.angle_alpha   90.00
_cell.angle_beta   90.00
_cell.angle_gamma   90.00
#
_symmetry.space_group_name_H-M   'P 1'
#
loop_
_entity.id
_entity.type
_entity.pdbx_description
1 polymer ?
#
loop_
_entity_poly.entity_id
_entity_poly.type
_entity_poly.pdbx_seq_one_letter_code
_entity_poly.pdbx_strand_id
1 'polypeptide(L)'
;MISNSITLLDDKEKLVKPPTVKKELQRFPLDYVFKDILRRCESYFDWISGGFEKEPKFVSPEVLRLFLKFNDSYHQSMVFITLDNAIEHLWDNGFYLFSKSVDWKEPYRAKMADFNASMVSLLLEAYKVFKDDNYLDYAIRTGEFLKSLTRDDGLIMNGIAFDKLDQRPFLHVNALVLEAFYSLKDYEDFSERAKLLQESLSGAKHHRIDNYK
;
A
#
# COMPACT_ATOMS: atom_id res chain seq x y z
N MET A 1 17.16 -15.34 -24.70
CA MET A 1 16.59 -14.58 -25.83
C MET A 1 16.49 -13.10 -25.43
N ILE A 2 17.62 -12.39 -25.40
CA ILE A 2 17.67 -10.93 -25.21
C ILE A 2 18.68 -10.42 -26.23
N SER A 3 18.21 -9.96 -27.38
CA SER A 3 18.98 -9.16 -28.34
C SER A 3 18.04 -8.67 -29.44
N ASN A 4 17.05 -7.86 -29.06
CA ASN A 4 16.50 -6.87 -29.99
C ASN A 4 16.96 -5.52 -29.45
N SER A 5 18.27 -5.29 -29.52
CA SER A 5 18.79 -3.93 -29.46
C SER A 5 18.13 -3.16 -30.59
N ILE A 6 17.28 -2.18 -30.25
CA ILE A 6 16.80 -1.19 -31.20
C ILE A 6 18.06 -0.53 -31.77
N THR A 7 18.42 -0.88 -32.99
CA THR A 7 19.51 -0.22 -33.70
C THR A 7 19.11 1.25 -33.82
N LEU A 8 19.79 2.12 -33.09
CA LEU A 8 19.52 3.56 -33.10
C LEU A 8 19.92 4.20 -34.43
N LEU A 9 20.57 3.45 -35.32
CA LEU A 9 21.07 3.89 -36.61
C LEU A 9 20.37 3.11 -37.74
N ASP A 10 19.99 3.82 -38.80
CA ASP A 10 19.51 3.21 -40.05
C ASP A 10 20.68 2.64 -40.89
N ASP A 11 20.38 2.00 -42.02
CA ASP A 11 21.37 1.41 -42.95
C ASP A 11 22.36 2.43 -43.54
N LYS A 12 22.21 3.73 -43.22
CA LYS A 12 23.08 4.84 -43.63
C LYS A 12 23.76 5.51 -42.43
N GLU A 13 23.82 4.82 -41.28
CA GLU A 13 24.38 5.31 -40.01
C GLU A 13 23.73 6.60 -39.48
N LYS A 14 22.46 6.88 -39.83
CA LYS A 14 21.73 8.02 -39.29
C LYS A 14 20.81 7.60 -38.16
N LEU A 15 20.68 8.46 -37.15
CA LEU A 15 19.74 8.26 -36.05
C LEU A 15 18.32 7.99 -36.59
N VAL A 16 17.77 6.82 -36.27
CA VAL A 16 16.39 6.46 -36.60
C VAL A 16 15.47 7.44 -35.88
N LYS A 17 14.73 8.26 -36.64
CA LYS A 17 13.66 9.06 -36.06
C LYS A 17 12.55 8.10 -35.62
N PRO A 18 12.17 8.07 -34.33
CA PRO A 18 11.07 7.24 -33.90
C PRO A 18 9.81 7.63 -34.69
N PRO A 19 8.98 6.66 -35.12
CA PRO A 19 7.79 6.95 -35.89
C PRO A 19 6.88 7.91 -35.12
N THR A 20 6.49 9.01 -35.76
CA THR A 20 5.57 9.97 -35.18
C THR A 20 4.16 9.38 -35.14
N VAL A 21 3.79 8.78 -34.02
CA VAL A 21 2.42 8.31 -33.80
C VAL A 21 1.54 9.54 -33.59
N LYS A 22 0.68 9.86 -34.56
CA LYS A 22 -0.41 10.82 -34.35
C LYS A 22 -1.41 10.18 -33.37
N LYS A 23 -1.29 10.49 -32.09
CA LYS A 23 -2.32 10.16 -31.10
C LYS A 23 -3.40 11.24 -31.17
N GLU A 24 -4.58 10.87 -31.66
CA GLU A 24 -5.77 11.68 -31.39
C GLU A 24 -6.09 11.55 -29.90
N LEU A 25 -6.01 12.67 -29.17
CA LEU A 25 -6.38 12.72 -27.76
C LEU A 25 -7.90 12.73 -27.66
N GLN A 26 -8.49 11.57 -27.40
CA GLN A 26 -9.91 11.48 -27.07
C GLN A 26 -10.14 12.15 -25.71
N ARG A 27 -11.01 13.16 -25.68
CA ARG A 27 -11.39 13.85 -24.44
C ARG A 27 -12.61 13.17 -23.84
N PHE A 28 -12.53 12.83 -22.56
CA PHE A 28 -13.64 12.27 -21.79
C PHE A 28 -14.00 13.20 -20.62
N PRO A 29 -15.30 13.30 -20.25
CA PRO A 29 -15.69 13.96 -19.01
C PRO A 29 -15.06 13.28 -17.79
N LEU A 30 -14.69 14.05 -16.77
CA LEU A 30 -14.05 13.50 -15.56
C LEU A 30 -14.94 12.47 -14.85
N ASP A 31 -16.26 12.72 -14.79
CA ASP A 31 -17.22 11.79 -14.20
C ASP A 31 -17.26 10.44 -14.92
N TYR A 32 -17.08 10.44 -16.24
CA TYR A 32 -17.01 9.21 -17.01
C TYR A 32 -15.76 8.41 -16.64
N VAL A 33 -14.60 9.09 -16.56
CA VAL A 33 -13.33 8.45 -16.20
C VAL A 33 -13.41 7.87 -14.78
N PHE A 34 -13.96 8.63 -13.83
CA PHE A 34 -14.14 8.15 -12.46
C PHE A 34 -15.05 6.93 -12.39
N LYS A 35 -16.20 6.95 -13.08
CA LYS A 35 -17.13 5.81 -13.13
C LYS A 35 -16.52 4.58 -13.80
N ASP A 36 -15.71 4.75 -14.84
CA ASP A 36 -15.02 3.62 -15.48
C ASP A 36 -13.98 2.99 -14.54
N ILE A 37 -13.22 3.81 -13.81
CA ILE A 37 -12.27 3.33 -12.81
C ILE A 37 -13.00 2.58 -11.68
N LEU A 38 -14.07 3.18 -11.14
CA LEU A 38 -14.89 2.57 -10.08
C LEU A 38 -15.42 1.21 -10.51
N ARG A 39 -16.06 1.14 -11.69
CA ARG A 39 -16.57 -0.11 -12.27
C ARG A 39 -15.48 -1.16 -12.46
N ARG A 40 -14.26 -0.74 -12.81
CA ARG A 40 -13.12 -1.67 -12.92
C ARG A 40 -12.72 -2.21 -11.55
N CYS A 41 -12.60 -1.36 -10.53
CA CYS A 41 -12.33 -1.80 -9.16
C CYS A 41 -13.38 -2.81 -8.67
N GLU A 42 -14.67 -2.51 -8.85
CA GLU A 42 -15.77 -3.42 -8.51
C GLU A 42 -15.67 -4.75 -9.27
N SER A 43 -15.27 -4.73 -10.55
CA SER A 43 -15.20 -5.94 -11.38
C SER A 43 -14.08 -6.91 -10.99
N TYR A 44 -13.06 -6.45 -10.27
CA TYR A 44 -11.99 -7.30 -9.73
C TYR A 44 -12.33 -7.88 -8.36
N PHE A 45 -13.41 -7.43 -7.74
CA PHE A 45 -13.82 -7.88 -6.41
C PHE A 45 -14.34 -9.32 -6.44
N ASP A 46 -13.92 -10.12 -5.46
CA ASP A 46 -14.40 -11.48 -5.26
C ASP A 46 -15.48 -11.51 -4.17
N TRP A 47 -16.73 -11.69 -4.58
CA TRP A 47 -17.86 -11.77 -3.65
C TRP A 47 -17.93 -13.05 -2.82
N ILE A 48 -17.16 -14.09 -3.17
CA ILE A 48 -17.17 -15.35 -2.42
C ILE A 48 -16.25 -15.24 -1.21
N SER A 49 -15.03 -14.74 -1.41
CA SER A 49 -13.98 -14.71 -0.38
C SER A 49 -13.59 -13.30 0.07
N GLY A 50 -14.14 -12.24 -0.53
CA GLY A 50 -13.62 -10.88 -0.37
C GLY A 50 -12.30 -10.66 -1.11
N GLY A 51 -11.81 -9.42 -1.03
CA GLY A 51 -10.58 -8.99 -1.69
C GLY A 51 -10.70 -8.89 -3.20
N PHE A 52 -9.54 -8.67 -3.82
CA PHE A 52 -9.41 -8.38 -5.23
C PHE A 52 -8.55 -9.41 -5.93
N GLU A 53 -8.80 -9.54 -7.23
CA GLU A 53 -8.18 -10.51 -8.11
C GLU A 53 -8.50 -11.97 -7.70
N LYS A 54 -8.06 -12.93 -8.52
CA LYS A 54 -8.17 -14.36 -8.20
C LYS A 54 -6.94 -14.83 -7.43
N GLU A 55 -5.85 -15.04 -8.16
CA GLU A 55 -4.60 -15.57 -7.64
C GLU A 55 -3.42 -14.79 -8.26
N PRO A 56 -2.58 -14.10 -7.46
CA PRO A 56 -2.72 -13.90 -6.01
C PRO A 56 -3.94 -13.04 -5.62
N LYS A 57 -4.35 -13.14 -4.35
CA LYS A 57 -5.51 -12.47 -3.73
C LYS A 57 -5.06 -11.27 -2.90
N PHE A 58 -5.53 -10.07 -3.23
CA PHE A 58 -5.09 -8.81 -2.61
C PHE A 58 -6.17 -8.15 -1.74
N VAL A 59 -5.71 -7.37 -0.76
CA VAL A 59 -6.55 -6.49 0.07
C VAL A 59 -6.86 -5.16 -0.63
N SER A 60 -5.88 -4.61 -1.34
CA SER A 60 -5.94 -3.30 -2.05
C SER A 60 -6.47 -2.15 -1.17
N PRO A 61 -5.72 -1.72 -0.13
CA PRO A 61 -6.21 -0.76 0.86
C PRO A 61 -6.72 0.55 0.28
N GLU A 62 -6.07 1.07 -0.76
CA GLU A 62 -6.44 2.33 -1.42
C GLU A 62 -7.81 2.24 -2.11
N VAL A 63 -8.15 1.07 -2.65
CA VAL A 63 -9.47 0.80 -3.25
C VAL A 63 -10.53 0.71 -2.16
N LEU A 64 -10.24 0.04 -1.04
CA LEU A 64 -11.17 -0.06 0.08
C LEU A 64 -11.42 1.30 0.75
N ARG A 65 -10.39 2.15 0.89
CA ARG A 65 -10.56 3.53 1.36
C ARG A 65 -11.40 4.37 0.39
N LEU A 66 -11.25 4.17 -0.92
CA LEU A 66 -12.15 4.78 -1.90
C LEU A 66 -13.60 4.31 -1.67
N PHE A 67 -13.82 3.01 -1.45
CA PHE A 67 -15.13 2.44 -1.17
C PHE A 67 -15.77 3.00 0.12
N LEU A 68 -15.00 3.21 1.18
CA LEU A 68 -15.48 3.84 2.42
C LEU A 68 -15.93 5.29 2.26
N LYS A 69 -15.53 5.98 1.17
CA LYS A 69 -16.07 7.33 0.86
C LYS A 69 -17.50 7.29 0.36
N PHE A 70 -17.96 6.13 -0.12
CA PHE A 70 -19.35 5.94 -0.49
C PHE A 70 -20.14 5.55 0.75
N ASN A 71 -21.26 6.25 0.97
CA ASN A 71 -22.16 5.98 2.08
C ASN A 71 -23.28 5.02 1.65
N ASP A 72 -22.92 3.89 1.06
CA ASP A 72 -23.85 2.85 0.64
C ASP A 72 -23.41 1.46 1.11
N SER A 73 -24.39 0.58 1.30
CA SER A 73 -24.16 -0.77 1.83
C SER A 73 -23.40 -1.68 0.86
N TYR A 74 -23.42 -1.39 -0.44
CA TYR A 74 -22.79 -2.23 -1.45
C TYR A 74 -21.27 -2.15 -1.34
N HIS A 75 -20.71 -0.94 -1.35
CA HIS A 75 -19.28 -0.72 -1.17
C HIS A 75 -18.81 -1.06 0.25
N GLN A 76 -19.61 -0.72 1.26
CA GLN A 76 -19.30 -1.04 2.65
C GLN A 76 -19.21 -2.54 2.90
N SER A 77 -20.05 -3.35 2.24
CA SER A 77 -19.97 -4.82 2.34
C SER A 77 -18.67 -5.37 1.74
N MET A 78 -18.19 -4.79 0.64
CA MET A 78 -16.89 -5.18 0.05
C MET A 78 -15.73 -4.94 1.02
N VAL A 79 -15.75 -3.78 1.70
CA VAL A 79 -14.73 -3.43 2.70
C VAL A 79 -14.79 -4.37 3.89
N PHE A 80 -15.98 -4.59 4.44
CA PHE A 80 -16.19 -5.45 5.60
C PHE A 80 -15.66 -6.88 5.35
N ILE A 81 -16.13 -7.54 4.29
CA ILE A 81 -15.73 -8.93 3.97
C ILE A 81 -14.21 -9.01 3.73
N THR A 82 -13.61 -8.01 3.08
CA THR A 82 -12.17 -8.04 2.79
C THR A 82 -11.33 -7.83 4.04
N LEU A 83 -11.69 -6.87 4.91
CA LEU A 83 -10.95 -6.59 6.13
C LEU A 83 -11.02 -7.75 7.11
N ASP A 84 -12.18 -8.37 7.28
CA ASP A 84 -12.34 -9.51 8.18
C ASP A 84 -11.46 -10.69 7.74
N ASN A 85 -11.46 -11.04 6.45
CA ASN A 85 -10.58 -12.08 5.91
C ASN A 85 -9.09 -11.71 6.01
N ALA A 86 -8.73 -10.45 5.76
CA ALA A 86 -7.36 -9.98 5.88
C ALA A 86 -6.87 -10.06 7.34
N ILE A 87 -7.71 -9.68 8.30
CA ILE A 87 -7.43 -9.79 9.73
C ILE A 87 -7.26 -11.26 10.14
N GLU A 88 -8.16 -12.14 9.71
CA GLU A 88 -8.11 -13.56 10.08
C GLU A 88 -6.90 -14.28 9.49
N HIS A 89 -6.55 -14.00 8.23
CA HIS A 89 -5.61 -14.84 7.48
C HIS A 89 -4.26 -14.18 7.19
N LEU A 90 -4.19 -12.84 7.12
CA LEU A 90 -2.96 -12.12 6.76
C LEU A 90 -2.30 -11.44 7.96
N TRP A 91 -3.00 -11.26 9.08
CA TRP A 91 -2.40 -10.63 10.25
C TRP A 91 -1.62 -11.62 11.11
N ASP A 92 -0.36 -11.30 11.35
CA ASP A 92 0.52 -11.99 12.29
C ASP A 92 1.55 -10.99 12.82
N ASN A 93 1.20 -10.22 13.86
CA ASN A 93 2.02 -9.09 14.36
C ASN A 93 2.39 -8.11 13.23
N GLY A 94 1.42 -7.79 12.38
CA GLY A 94 1.59 -7.08 11.11
C GLY A 94 1.01 -7.89 9.95
N PHE A 95 0.51 -7.19 8.94
CA PHE A 95 -0.12 -7.80 7.77
C PHE A 95 0.90 -8.25 6.73
N TYR A 96 0.70 -9.46 6.23
CA TYR A 96 1.22 -9.88 4.93
C TYR A 96 0.54 -9.12 3.80
N LEU A 97 1.25 -8.85 2.69
CA LEU A 97 0.72 -8.01 1.60
C LEU A 97 -0.51 -8.61 0.90
N PHE A 98 -0.49 -9.93 0.69
CA PHE A 98 -1.49 -10.66 -0.10
C PHE A 98 -1.42 -12.15 0.20
N SER A 99 -2.42 -12.90 -0.23
CA SER A 99 -2.41 -14.36 -0.22
C SER A 99 -2.10 -14.94 -1.59
N LYS A 100 -1.29 -15.99 -1.63
CA LYS A 100 -1.06 -16.78 -2.84
C LYS A 100 -2.27 -17.64 -3.20
N SER A 101 -3.23 -17.85 -2.28
CA SER A 101 -4.44 -18.63 -2.56
C SER A 101 -5.68 -17.74 -2.56
N VAL A 102 -6.69 -18.13 -3.32
CA VAL A 102 -7.99 -17.43 -3.41
C VAL A 102 -8.74 -17.41 -2.07
N ASP A 103 -8.52 -18.41 -1.21
CA ASP A 103 -9.17 -18.57 0.09
C ASP A 103 -8.38 -17.96 1.26
N TRP A 104 -7.40 -17.11 0.95
CA TRP A 104 -6.51 -16.41 1.88
C TRP A 104 -5.51 -17.28 2.68
N LYS A 105 -5.63 -18.61 2.67
CA LYS A 105 -4.85 -19.52 3.53
C LYS A 105 -3.35 -19.63 3.22
N GLU A 106 -2.87 -19.11 2.10
CA GLU A 106 -1.44 -19.11 1.76
C GLU A 106 -0.79 -17.71 1.72
N PRO A 107 -0.64 -16.99 2.86
CA PRO A 107 -0.07 -15.65 2.85
C PRO A 107 1.34 -15.62 2.26
N TYR A 108 1.61 -14.62 1.42
CA TYR A 108 2.97 -14.34 0.95
C TYR A 108 3.80 -13.77 2.10
N ARG A 109 4.88 -14.47 2.49
CA ARG A 109 5.67 -14.21 3.71
C ARG A 109 6.56 -12.96 3.61
N ALA A 110 5.95 -11.80 3.35
CA ALA A 110 6.56 -10.49 3.47
C ALA A 110 5.61 -9.53 4.19
N LYS A 111 6.14 -8.68 5.06
CA LYS A 111 5.43 -7.61 5.78
C LYS A 111 6.17 -6.32 5.50
N MET A 112 5.55 -5.45 4.69
CA MET A 112 6.15 -4.17 4.29
C MET A 112 5.57 -3.03 5.12
N ALA A 113 6.42 -2.07 5.48
CA ALA A 113 6.05 -0.97 6.36
C ALA A 113 5.05 -0.01 5.69
N ASP A 114 5.21 0.27 4.40
CA ASP A 114 4.28 1.07 3.60
C ASP A 114 2.88 0.45 3.55
N PHE A 115 2.79 -0.85 3.24
CA PHE A 115 1.52 -1.58 3.21
C PHE A 115 0.85 -1.59 4.59
N ASN A 116 1.61 -1.83 5.66
CA ASN A 116 1.07 -1.81 7.02
C ASN A 116 0.64 -0.41 7.46
N ALA A 117 1.32 0.66 7.02
CA ALA A 117 0.86 2.03 7.23
C ALA A 117 -0.46 2.32 6.48
N SER A 118 -0.60 1.87 5.23
CA SER A 118 -1.87 1.92 4.50
C SER A 118 -2.98 1.15 5.22
N MET A 119 -2.67 -0.02 5.81
CA MET A 119 -3.62 -0.80 6.60
C MET A 119 -4.07 -0.06 7.87
N VAL A 120 -3.18 0.63 8.59
CA VAL A 120 -3.57 1.48 9.74
C VAL A 120 -4.61 2.51 9.31
N SER A 121 -4.35 3.23 8.22
CA SER A 121 -5.28 4.26 7.71
C SER A 121 -6.63 3.67 7.32
N LEU A 122 -6.63 2.52 6.61
CA LEU A 122 -7.86 1.82 6.25
C LEU A 122 -8.65 1.35 7.49
N LEU A 123 -7.98 0.74 8.46
CA LEU A 123 -8.62 0.23 9.68
C LEU A 123 -9.22 1.36 10.53
N LEU A 124 -8.54 2.51 10.64
CA LEU A 124 -9.10 3.68 11.33
C LEU A 124 -10.30 4.28 10.60
N GLU A 125 -10.30 4.29 9.27
CA GLU A 125 -11.47 4.70 8.47
C GLU A 125 -12.63 3.71 8.64
N ALA A 126 -12.35 2.41 8.61
CA ALA A 126 -13.34 1.35 8.84
C ALA A 126 -13.93 1.45 10.25
N TYR A 127 -13.11 1.64 11.28
CA TYR A 127 -13.57 1.90 12.65
C TYR A 127 -14.55 3.09 12.71
N LYS A 128 -14.21 4.20 12.03
CA LYS A 128 -15.08 5.39 12.02
C LYS A 128 -16.43 5.14 11.35
N VAL A 129 -16.46 4.35 10.27
CA VAL A 129 -17.66 4.05 9.49
C VAL A 129 -18.52 2.98 10.17
N PHE A 130 -17.91 1.86 10.59
CA PHE A 130 -18.61 0.69 11.13
C PHE A 130 -18.84 0.73 12.63
N LYS A 131 -18.10 1.58 13.37
CA LYS A 131 -18.12 1.64 14.85
C LYS A 131 -17.79 0.31 15.50
N ASP A 132 -16.90 -0.46 14.86
CA ASP A 132 -16.41 -1.73 15.38
C ASP A 132 -15.00 -1.56 15.96
N ASP A 133 -14.89 -1.71 17.29
CA ASP A 133 -13.65 -1.56 18.04
C ASP A 133 -12.57 -2.59 17.62
N ASN A 134 -12.96 -3.70 16.99
CA ASN A 134 -12.00 -4.67 16.46
C ASN A 134 -11.07 -4.02 15.42
N TYR A 135 -11.60 -3.16 14.54
CA TYR A 135 -10.76 -2.44 13.59
C TYR A 135 -9.80 -1.45 14.26
N LEU A 136 -10.22 -0.82 15.37
CA LEU A 136 -9.34 0.04 16.15
C LEU A 136 -8.20 -0.76 16.81
N ASP A 137 -8.51 -1.91 17.42
CA ASP A 137 -7.50 -2.79 18.04
C ASP A 137 -6.43 -3.20 17.01
N TYR A 138 -6.85 -3.67 15.83
CA TYR A 138 -5.91 -4.05 14.78
C TYR A 138 -5.15 -2.86 14.20
N ALA A 139 -5.72 -1.66 14.17
CA ALA A 139 -5.01 -0.44 13.78
C ALA A 139 -3.86 -0.13 14.76
N ILE A 140 -4.15 -0.17 16.06
CA ILE A 140 -3.16 0.05 17.13
C ILE A 140 -2.06 -1.01 17.07
N ARG A 141 -2.42 -2.29 17.00
CA ARG A 141 -1.45 -3.41 16.95
C ARG A 141 -0.58 -3.37 15.69
N THR A 142 -1.15 -2.93 14.58
CA THR A 142 -0.36 -2.69 13.34
C THR A 142 0.56 -1.48 13.50
N GLY A 143 0.13 -0.43 14.20
CA GLY A 143 0.99 0.66 14.62
C GLY A 143 2.18 0.19 15.48
N GLU A 144 1.96 -0.73 16.42
CA GLU A 144 3.04 -1.31 17.24
C GLU A 144 4.03 -2.12 16.39
N PHE A 145 3.55 -2.86 15.38
CA PHE A 145 4.44 -3.48 14.39
C PHE A 145 5.31 -2.43 13.69
N LEU A 146 4.74 -1.32 13.23
CA LEU A 146 5.52 -0.23 12.60
C LEU A 146 6.53 0.39 13.58
N LYS A 147 6.19 0.53 14.87
CA LYS A 147 7.13 0.98 15.91
C LYS A 147 8.34 0.05 16.04
N SER A 148 8.13 -1.26 15.93
CA SER A 148 9.20 -2.27 15.96
C SER A 148 10.16 -2.20 14.77
N LEU A 149 9.73 -1.61 13.64
CA LEU A 149 10.55 -1.43 12.44
C LEU A 149 11.41 -0.17 12.46
N THR A 150 11.41 0.59 13.55
CA THR A 150 12.24 1.81 13.60
C THR A 150 13.69 1.45 13.89
N ARG A 151 14.58 2.11 13.17
CA ARG A 151 16.04 2.02 13.29
C ARG A 151 16.55 2.90 14.44
N ASP A 152 17.82 2.74 14.77
CA ASP A 152 18.52 3.55 15.78
C ASP A 152 18.57 5.05 15.40
N ASP A 153 18.54 5.38 14.10
CA ASP A 153 18.49 6.75 13.59
C ASP A 153 17.07 7.34 13.55
N GLY A 154 16.07 6.61 14.06
CA GLY A 154 14.66 7.01 14.10
C GLY A 154 13.90 6.86 12.77
N LEU A 155 14.58 6.48 11.67
CA LEU A 155 13.91 6.16 10.40
C LEU A 155 13.34 4.74 10.42
N ILE A 156 12.38 4.47 9.54
CA ILE A 156 11.69 3.20 9.44
C ILE A 156 12.36 2.29 8.41
N MET A 157 12.57 1.03 8.78
CA MET A 157 12.97 -0.04 7.84
C MET A 157 11.87 -0.27 6.80
N ASN A 158 12.24 -0.70 5.59
CA ASN A 158 11.28 -0.95 4.52
C ASN A 158 10.31 -2.11 4.85
N GLY A 159 10.81 -3.15 5.52
CA GLY A 159 10.00 -4.30 5.91
C GLY A 159 10.80 -5.57 6.16
N ILE A 160 10.08 -6.68 6.24
CA ILE A 160 10.60 -8.02 6.49
C ILE A 160 10.09 -8.94 5.37
N ALA A 161 10.97 -9.57 4.61
CA ALA A 161 10.60 -10.52 3.56
C ALA A 161 11.37 -11.83 3.72
N PHE A 162 10.66 -12.95 3.86
CA PHE A 162 11.25 -14.27 4.06
C PHE A 162 12.30 -14.27 5.18
N ASP A 163 11.92 -13.70 6.34
CA ASP A 163 12.75 -13.55 7.54
C ASP A 163 14.01 -12.69 7.36
N LYS A 164 14.11 -11.94 6.26
CA LYS A 164 15.18 -10.97 6.01
C LYS A 164 14.67 -9.54 6.18
N LEU A 165 15.40 -8.77 6.98
CA LEU A 165 15.15 -7.36 7.19
C LEU A 165 15.66 -6.55 6.01
N ASP A 166 14.79 -5.73 5.42
CA ASP A 166 15.18 -4.67 4.49
C ASP A 166 15.27 -3.35 5.26
N GLN A 167 16.49 -2.99 5.66
CA GLN A 167 16.71 -1.83 6.54
C GLN A 167 16.69 -0.48 5.82
N ARG A 168 16.41 -0.43 4.51
CA ARG A 168 16.51 0.80 3.70
C ARG A 168 15.40 1.78 4.07
N PRO A 169 15.72 3.01 4.52
CA PRO A 169 14.71 3.97 4.94
C PRO A 169 14.22 4.82 3.77
N PHE A 170 13.31 4.28 2.96
CA PHE A 170 12.76 5.03 1.82
C PHE A 170 11.86 6.17 2.28
N LEU A 171 11.92 7.30 1.56
CA LEU A 171 11.12 8.49 1.87
C LEU A 171 9.62 8.20 1.93
N HIS A 172 9.08 7.45 0.96
CA HIS A 172 7.65 7.14 0.90
C HIS A 172 7.20 6.29 2.10
N VAL A 173 7.99 5.27 2.50
CA VAL A 173 7.72 4.46 3.69
C VAL A 173 7.65 5.33 4.93
N ASN A 174 8.67 6.17 5.15
CA ASN A 174 8.74 7.02 6.34
C ASN A 174 7.60 8.05 6.38
N ALA A 175 7.19 8.60 5.22
CA ALA A 175 6.06 9.52 5.14
C ALA A 175 4.73 8.84 5.49
N LEU A 176 4.47 7.65 4.96
CA LEU A 176 3.25 6.89 5.26
C LEU A 176 3.20 6.45 6.72
N VAL A 177 4.32 6.00 7.29
CA VAL A 177 4.38 5.60 8.70
C VAL A 177 4.20 6.81 9.63
N LEU A 178 4.73 7.98 9.27
CA LEU A 178 4.48 9.22 10.02
C LEU A 178 2.99 9.59 10.01
N GLU A 179 2.32 9.48 8.86
CA GLU A 179 0.87 9.69 8.76
C GLU A 179 0.08 8.69 9.63
N ALA A 180 0.49 7.42 9.61
CA ALA A 180 -0.13 6.38 10.45
C ALA A 180 0.03 6.67 11.95
N PHE A 181 1.25 6.99 12.41
CA PHE A 181 1.49 7.36 13.82
C PHE A 181 0.72 8.62 14.21
N TYR A 182 0.67 9.63 13.34
CA TYR A 182 -0.10 10.84 13.59
C TYR A 182 -1.60 10.55 13.69
N SER A 183 -2.12 9.61 12.90
CA SER A 183 -3.54 9.21 12.92
C SER A 183 -3.90 8.38 14.16
N LEU A 184 -2.92 7.68 14.75
CA LEU A 184 -3.09 6.85 15.94
C LEU A 184 -2.94 7.62 17.27
N LYS A 185 -2.34 8.82 17.26
CA LYS A 185 -2.02 9.60 18.47
C LYS A 185 -3.21 9.90 19.39
N ASP A 186 -4.42 9.92 18.85
CA ASP A 186 -5.64 10.24 19.60
C ASP A 186 -6.22 9.00 20.30
N TYR A 187 -5.66 7.82 20.04
CA TYR A 187 -6.12 6.53 20.59
C TYR A 187 -5.10 5.91 21.54
N GLU A 188 -3.81 6.05 21.24
CA GLU A 188 -2.69 5.50 22.02
C GLU A 188 -1.46 6.40 21.89
N ASP A 189 -0.45 6.21 22.75
CA ASP A 189 0.76 7.05 22.72
C ASP A 189 1.72 6.68 21.57
N PHE A 190 1.40 7.22 20.39
CA PHE A 190 2.24 7.27 19.20
C PHE A 190 2.94 8.63 19.02
N SER A 191 2.70 9.59 19.92
CA SER A 191 3.12 10.99 19.77
C SER A 191 4.64 11.13 19.81
N GLU A 192 5.29 10.44 20.75
CA GLU A 192 6.75 10.44 20.85
C GLU A 192 7.39 9.87 19.57
N ARG A 193 6.80 8.81 19.01
CA ARG A 193 7.33 8.17 17.81
C ARG A 193 7.14 9.01 16.55
N ALA A 194 5.98 9.64 16.40
CA ALA A 194 5.73 10.59 15.33
C ALA A 194 6.74 11.75 15.37
N LYS A 195 7.01 12.30 16.57
CA LYS A 195 7.98 13.38 16.76
C LYS A 195 9.40 12.95 16.40
N LEU A 196 9.85 11.79 16.88
CA LEU A 196 11.17 11.25 16.54
C LEU A 196 11.33 11.09 15.02
N LEU A 197 10.35 10.47 14.36
CA LEU A 197 10.40 10.24 12.92
C LEU A 197 10.40 11.55 12.12
N GLN A 198 9.63 12.55 12.56
CA GLN A 198 9.65 13.90 11.98
C GLN A 198 11.03 14.56 12.11
N GLU A 199 11.66 14.47 13.28
CA GLU A 199 13.00 15.00 13.53
C GLU A 199 14.04 14.29 12.67
N SER A 200 13.99 12.96 12.57
CA SER A 200 14.88 12.17 11.72
C SER A 200 14.74 12.53 10.24
N LEU A 201 13.51 12.70 9.73
CA LEU A 201 13.27 13.13 8.35
C LEU A 201 13.81 14.55 8.07
N SER A 202 13.70 15.46 9.05
CA SER A 202 14.18 16.84 8.92
C SER A 202 15.70 16.94 9.04
N GLY A 203 16.29 16.10 9.90
CA GLY A 203 17.72 16.01 10.17
C GLY A 203 18.49 15.15 9.16
N ALA A 204 17.80 14.35 8.34
CA ALA A 204 18.37 13.60 7.23
C ALA A 204 18.91 14.58 6.18
N LYS A 205 20.14 15.07 6.40
CA LYS A 205 20.90 15.87 5.45
C LYS A 205 21.00 15.09 4.15
N HIS A 206 20.14 15.39 3.19
CA HIS A 206 20.19 14.97 1.79
C HIS A 206 20.87 13.61 1.62
N HIS A 207 20.16 12.50 1.84
CA HIS A 207 20.68 11.17 1.54
C HIS A 207 20.98 11.07 0.03
N ARG A 208 22.19 11.52 -0.33
CA ARG A 208 22.95 10.99 -1.45
C ARG A 208 23.02 9.49 -1.25
N ILE A 209 22.69 8.81 -2.33
CA ILE A 209 22.70 7.37 -2.50
C ILE A 209 24.17 6.91 -2.53
N ASP A 210 24.92 7.08 -1.44
CA ASP A 210 26.37 6.86 -1.45
C ASP A 210 26.84 5.67 -0.59
N ASN A 211 25.95 4.93 0.08
CA ASN A 211 26.37 3.80 0.92
C ASN A 211 25.50 2.54 0.76
N TYR A 212 25.30 2.09 -0.48
CA TYR A 212 25.01 0.68 -0.75
C TYR A 212 26.33 0.00 -1.14
N LYS A 213 26.96 -0.68 -0.18
CA LYS A 213 27.98 -1.71 -0.44
C LYS A 213 27.32 -3.07 -0.52
#